data_AF-A0A0F6SDD8-F1
#
_entry.id   AF-A0A0F6SDD8-F1
#
_cell.length_a   1.000
_cell.length_b   1.000
_cell.length_c   1.000
_cell.angle_alpha   90.00
_cell.angle_beta   90.00
_cell.angle_gamma   90.00
#
_symmetry.space_group_name_H-M   'P 1'
#
loop_
_entity.id
_entity.type
_entity.pdbx_description
1 polymer ?
#
loop_
_entity_poly.entity_id
_entity_poly.type
_entity_poly.pdbx_seq_one_letter_code
_entity_poly.pdbx_strand_id
1 'polypeptide(L)'
;MATKKSSKKKSAKKTAKSAKKSVKRTRSRAETPLMTAEERRKLVKAHDGYDDLIEEVVRKWSNDTALKVPGLSPAKLTKLLRDAERAKKKEAELRAALERKLGASYDARLRAEHDAWRAVLDVNAAVKLFARRDGALAERFAFLSDALTAKSAPEQPKEE
;
A
#
# COMPACT_ATOMS: atom_id res chain seq x y z
N MET A 1 61.59 15.61 -44.73
CA MET A 1 62.83 15.64 -43.93
C MET A 1 62.53 15.26 -42.49
N ALA A 2 63.54 14.87 -41.69
CA ALA A 2 63.44 14.81 -40.22
C ALA A 2 63.48 16.26 -39.64
N THR A 3 63.23 16.56 -38.35
CA THR A 3 63.85 16.00 -37.12
C THR A 3 62.98 16.10 -35.85
N LYS A 4 63.36 15.36 -34.80
CA LYS A 4 62.74 15.33 -33.44
C LYS A 4 63.28 16.42 -32.49
N LYS A 5 62.47 16.84 -31.50
CA LYS A 5 62.76 17.21 -30.07
C LYS A 5 61.45 17.80 -29.45
N SER A 6 60.86 17.40 -28.31
CA SER A 6 61.31 17.27 -26.89
C SER A 6 61.72 18.62 -26.24
N SER A 7 61.39 19.03 -25.01
CA SER A 7 60.53 18.53 -23.89
C SER A 7 60.31 19.72 -22.87
N LYS A 8 59.99 19.70 -21.55
CA LYS A 8 60.01 18.68 -20.46
C LYS A 8 59.24 19.10 -19.16
N LYS A 9 57.95 18.74 -19.01
CA LYS A 9 57.18 18.48 -17.74
C LYS A 9 57.62 19.19 -16.41
N LYS A 10 56.84 20.17 -15.91
CA LYS A 10 56.75 20.66 -14.49
C LYS A 10 55.65 21.77 -14.40
N SER A 11 55.00 22.11 -13.27
CA SER A 11 54.60 21.36 -12.06
C SER A 11 53.59 22.20 -11.23
N ALA A 12 52.64 21.55 -10.54
CA ALA A 12 51.47 22.17 -9.91
C ALA A 12 51.73 23.21 -8.79
N LYS A 13 50.78 24.16 -8.60
CA LYS A 13 50.47 24.70 -7.26
C LYS A 13 48.99 25.08 -7.05
N LYS A 14 48.44 24.46 -6.02
CA LYS A 14 47.08 24.53 -5.42
C LYS A 14 46.42 25.92 -5.36
N THR A 15 45.14 26.00 -5.73
CA THR A 15 44.15 26.98 -5.20
C THR A 15 42.82 26.28 -4.85
N ALA A 16 42.85 25.38 -3.87
CA ALA A 16 41.66 24.68 -3.38
C ALA A 16 40.81 25.57 -2.45
N LYS A 17 39.96 26.43 -3.02
CA LYS A 17 38.84 27.16 -2.37
C LYS A 17 37.83 27.55 -3.48
N SER A 18 36.52 27.32 -3.38
CA SER A 18 35.75 26.73 -2.28
C SER A 18 34.74 25.70 -2.80
N ALA A 19 34.89 24.44 -2.36
CA ALA A 19 33.80 23.48 -2.45
C ALA A 19 32.77 23.83 -1.38
N LYS A 20 31.79 24.67 -1.71
CA LYS A 20 30.57 24.83 -0.90
C LYS A 20 29.79 23.52 -0.95
N LYS A 21 30.20 22.55 -0.13
CA LYS A 21 29.35 21.42 0.29
C LYS A 21 28.14 22.02 0.98
N SER A 22 27.08 22.25 0.22
CA SER A 22 25.72 22.38 0.75
C SER A 22 25.38 21.04 1.38
N VAL A 23 25.79 20.86 2.64
CA VAL A 23 25.36 19.72 3.46
C VAL A 23 23.84 19.83 3.53
N LYS A 24 23.18 19.07 2.66
CA LYS A 24 21.73 19.04 2.49
C LYS A 24 21.18 18.50 3.78
N ARG A 25 20.85 19.43 4.69
CA ARG A 25 20.55 19.17 6.10
C ARG A 25 19.25 18.39 6.15
N THR A 26 19.36 17.07 6.03
CA THR A 26 18.30 16.10 6.22
C THR A 26 17.86 16.20 7.67
N ARG A 27 16.94 17.14 7.92
CA ARG A 27 16.08 17.10 9.10
C ARG A 27 15.52 15.69 9.13
N SER A 28 15.92 14.92 10.13
CA SER A 28 15.20 13.71 10.51
C SER A 28 13.75 14.13 10.67
N ARG A 29 12.90 13.65 9.76
CA ARG A 29 11.47 13.94 9.81
C ARG A 29 10.96 13.17 11.02
N ALA A 30 10.78 13.87 12.13
CA ALA A 30 10.25 13.30 13.36
C ALA A 30 8.99 12.51 13.00
N GLU A 31 9.04 11.20 13.21
CA GLU A 31 7.94 10.33 12.89
C GLU A 31 6.83 10.62 13.89
N THR A 32 5.66 10.99 13.38
CA THR A 32 4.47 11.16 14.21
C THR A 32 4.15 9.80 14.83
N PRO A 33 4.11 9.67 16.17
CA PRO A 33 3.92 8.37 16.81
C PRO A 33 2.63 7.72 16.32
N LEU A 34 2.69 6.42 16.02
CA LEU A 34 1.54 5.69 15.52
C LEU A 34 0.50 5.55 16.63
N MET A 35 -0.69 6.11 16.41
CA MET A 35 -1.78 5.99 17.37
C MET A 35 -2.14 4.53 17.65
N THR A 36 -2.29 4.20 18.94
CA THR A 36 -2.67 2.85 19.39
C THR A 36 -4.08 2.48 18.94
N ALA A 37 -4.41 1.19 18.99
CA ALA A 37 -5.77 0.72 18.68
C ALA A 37 -6.82 1.30 19.64
N GLU A 38 -6.45 1.58 20.89
CA GLU A 38 -7.33 2.22 21.86
C GLU A 38 -7.56 3.70 21.59
N GLU A 39 -6.50 4.47 21.28
CA GLU A 39 -6.64 5.88 20.90
C GLU A 39 -7.58 6.03 19.70
N ARG A 40 -7.44 5.16 18.68
CA ARG A 40 -8.32 5.16 17.51
C ARG A 40 -9.77 4.84 17.84
N ARG A 41 -10.05 4.02 18.86
CA ARG A 41 -11.41 3.74 19.36
C ARG A 41 -11.98 4.89 20.20
N LYS A 42 -11.12 5.71 20.80
CA LYS A 42 -11.49 6.89 21.62
C LYS A 42 -11.68 8.16 20.79
N LEU A 43 -11.27 8.17 19.51
CA LEU A 43 -11.55 9.26 18.57
C LEU A 43 -13.03 9.29 18.17
N VAL A 44 -13.61 10.50 18.14
CA VAL A 44 -14.93 10.74 17.55
C VAL A 44 -14.87 10.44 16.06
N LYS A 45 -15.73 9.55 15.57
CA LYS A 45 -15.92 9.31 14.13
C LYS A 45 -16.50 10.57 13.49
N ALA A 46 -15.93 11.01 12.39
CA ALA A 46 -16.54 12.07 11.58
C ALA A 46 -17.82 11.55 10.91
N HIS A 47 -18.78 12.45 10.68
CA HIS A 47 -20.02 12.15 9.96
C HIS A 47 -19.75 12.01 8.45
N ASP A 48 -20.56 11.26 7.72
CA ASP A 48 -20.47 11.25 6.25
C ASP A 48 -20.80 12.64 5.70
N GLY A 49 -19.99 13.17 4.78
CA GLY A 49 -20.11 14.57 4.32
C GLY A 49 -19.65 15.63 5.33
N TYR A 50 -18.88 15.27 6.38
CA TYR A 50 -18.35 16.27 7.32
C TYR A 50 -17.47 17.34 6.64
N ASP A 51 -16.80 17.00 5.53
CA ASP A 51 -15.99 17.93 4.74
C ASP A 51 -16.88 19.11 4.27
N ASP A 52 -18.02 18.82 3.63
CA ASP A 52 -19.00 19.79 3.12
C ASP A 52 -19.64 20.62 4.25
N LEU A 53 -19.99 19.99 5.37
CA LEU A 53 -20.56 20.66 6.53
C LEU A 53 -19.59 21.68 7.15
N ILE A 54 -18.29 21.37 7.19
CA ILE A 54 -17.26 22.31 7.66
C ILE A 54 -17.13 23.49 6.68
N GLU A 55 -17.20 23.26 5.37
CA GLU A 55 -17.19 24.35 4.39
C GLU A 55 -18.43 25.25 4.51
N GLU A 56 -19.62 24.68 4.72
CA GLU A 56 -20.84 25.47 4.90
C GLU A 56 -20.81 26.30 6.20
N VAL A 57 -20.32 25.73 7.31
CA VAL A 57 -20.10 26.44 8.58
C VAL A 57 -19.08 27.56 8.41
N VAL A 58 -17.96 27.29 7.74
CA VAL A 58 -16.94 28.32 7.44
C VAL A 58 -17.52 29.43 6.57
N ARG A 59 -18.35 29.10 5.56
CA ARG A 59 -18.98 30.07 4.67
C ARG A 59 -20.00 30.95 5.41
N LYS A 60 -20.92 30.34 6.18
CA LYS A 60 -21.92 31.05 7.00
C LYS A 60 -21.24 31.99 8.00
N TRP A 61 -20.24 31.49 8.73
CA TRP A 61 -19.51 32.27 9.72
C TRP A 61 -18.61 33.36 9.10
N SER A 62 -18.00 33.14 7.93
CA SER A 62 -17.20 34.18 7.27
C SER A 62 -18.03 35.34 6.72
N ASN A 63 -19.34 35.14 6.51
CA ASN A 63 -20.27 36.15 6.01
C ASN A 63 -20.88 37.01 7.14
N ASP A 64 -20.93 36.50 8.38
CA ASP A 64 -21.45 37.24 9.55
C ASP A 64 -20.30 37.71 10.45
N THR A 65 -20.00 39.01 10.38
CA THR A 65 -18.93 39.66 11.16
C THR A 65 -19.30 39.94 12.62
N ALA A 66 -20.57 39.79 13.00
CA ALA A 66 -21.00 39.87 14.40
C ALA A 66 -20.75 38.54 15.14
N LEU A 67 -20.80 37.40 14.43
CA LEU A 67 -20.67 36.07 15.01
C LEU A 67 -19.23 35.79 15.49
N LYS A 68 -19.03 35.72 16.82
CA LYS A 68 -17.71 35.51 17.44
C LYS A 68 -17.73 34.32 18.41
N VAL A 69 -17.09 33.22 18.02
CA VAL A 69 -16.88 32.04 18.87
C VAL A 69 -15.51 32.13 19.57
N PRO A 70 -15.43 32.12 20.91
CA PRO A 70 -14.16 32.14 21.62
C PRO A 70 -13.23 30.97 21.24
N GLY A 71 -11.95 31.25 21.02
CA GLY A 71 -10.90 30.22 20.81
C GLY A 71 -10.91 29.50 19.44
N LEU A 72 -11.92 29.71 18.60
CA LEU A 72 -11.96 29.26 17.20
C LEU A 72 -12.02 30.45 16.22
N SER A 73 -11.75 30.18 14.95
CA SER A 73 -11.98 31.10 13.84
C SER A 73 -12.26 30.30 12.56
N PRO A 74 -12.92 30.88 11.54
CA PRO A 74 -13.13 30.20 10.26
C PRO A 74 -11.83 29.68 9.66
N ALA A 75 -10.77 30.50 9.67
CA ALA A 75 -9.45 30.12 9.16
C ALA A 75 -8.80 28.93 9.91
N LYS A 76 -9.11 28.73 11.21
CA LYS A 76 -8.66 27.56 11.98
C LYS A 76 -9.36 26.29 11.49
N LEU A 77 -10.67 26.36 11.21
CA LEU A 77 -11.44 25.24 10.62
C LEU A 77 -10.96 24.93 9.20
N THR A 78 -10.83 25.92 8.32
CA THR A 78 -10.31 25.75 6.94
C THR A 78 -8.91 25.13 6.93
N LYS A 79 -8.05 25.48 7.90
CA LYS A 79 -6.72 24.86 8.04
C LYS A 79 -6.83 23.38 8.41
N LEU A 80 -7.64 23.04 9.41
CA LEU A 80 -7.83 21.65 9.86
C LEU A 80 -8.37 20.78 8.73
N LEU A 81 -9.36 21.27 7.98
CA LEU A 81 -9.91 20.60 6.79
C LEU A 81 -8.81 20.32 5.75
N ARG A 82 -8.05 21.35 5.34
CA ARG A 82 -6.95 21.20 4.37
C ARG A 82 -5.83 20.28 4.83
N ASP A 83 -5.50 20.28 6.13
CA ASP A 83 -4.46 19.39 6.66
C ASP A 83 -4.98 17.93 6.77
N ALA A 84 -6.28 17.71 6.98
CA ALA A 84 -6.94 16.40 6.88
C ALA A 84 -6.99 15.89 5.43
N GLU A 85 -7.40 16.72 4.45
CA GLU A 85 -7.32 16.38 3.02
C GLU A 85 -5.91 15.95 2.61
N ARG A 86 -4.88 16.68 3.09
CA ARG A 86 -3.47 16.39 2.82
C ARG A 86 -2.99 15.10 3.48
N ALA A 87 -3.65 14.62 4.54
CA ALA A 87 -3.42 13.30 5.09
C ALA A 87 -4.09 12.24 4.22
N LYS A 88 -5.39 12.39 3.92
CA LYS A 88 -6.22 11.53 3.05
C LYS A 88 -5.56 11.27 1.68
N LYS A 89 -5.04 12.32 1.03
CA LYS A 89 -4.34 12.24 -0.27
C LYS A 89 -3.02 11.45 -0.17
N LYS A 90 -2.17 11.73 0.85
CA LYS A 90 -0.93 10.96 1.09
C LYS A 90 -1.18 9.51 1.49
N GLU A 91 -2.26 9.24 2.22
CA GLU A 91 -2.65 7.89 2.61
C GLU A 91 -3.05 7.07 1.38
N ALA A 92 -3.80 7.65 0.45
CA ALA A 92 -4.13 7.03 -0.84
C ALA A 92 -2.88 6.81 -1.72
N GLU A 93 -1.97 7.78 -1.80
CA GLU A 93 -0.66 7.63 -2.48
C GLU A 93 0.16 6.46 -1.90
N LEU A 94 0.18 6.33 -0.57
CA LEU A 94 0.89 5.26 0.14
C LEU A 94 0.21 3.89 -0.02
N ARG A 95 -1.13 3.81 0.00
CA ARG A 95 -1.88 2.59 -0.34
C ARG A 95 -1.53 2.11 -1.74
N ALA A 96 -1.70 2.95 -2.76
CA ALA A 96 -1.38 2.61 -4.14
C ALA A 96 0.11 2.23 -4.34
N ALA A 97 1.03 2.85 -3.59
CA ALA A 97 2.45 2.49 -3.61
C ALA A 97 2.77 1.16 -2.90
N LEU A 98 1.99 0.75 -1.91
CA LEU A 98 2.09 -0.56 -1.25
C LEU A 98 1.45 -1.66 -2.10
N GLU A 99 0.25 -1.42 -2.63
CA GLU A 99 -0.47 -2.31 -3.55
C GLU A 99 0.39 -2.66 -4.77
N ARG A 100 1.03 -1.67 -5.41
CA ARG A 100 1.96 -1.90 -6.53
C ARG A 100 3.19 -2.73 -6.16
N LYS A 101 3.67 -2.66 -4.91
CA LYS A 101 4.80 -3.47 -4.42
C LYS A 101 4.38 -4.89 -4.10
N LEU A 102 3.21 -5.05 -3.48
CA LEU A 102 2.66 -6.35 -3.07
C LEU A 102 2.06 -7.13 -4.23
N GLY A 103 1.57 -6.45 -5.28
CA GLY A 103 0.95 -7.07 -6.46
C GLY A 103 1.81 -8.15 -7.11
N ALA A 104 3.10 -7.88 -7.34
CA ALA A 104 4.01 -8.87 -7.93
C ALA A 104 4.12 -10.17 -7.08
N SER A 105 4.20 -10.04 -5.75
CA SER A 105 4.20 -11.18 -4.82
C SER A 105 2.83 -11.85 -4.69
N TYR A 106 1.75 -11.08 -4.79
CA TYR A 106 0.38 -11.58 -4.74
C TYR A 106 0.04 -12.39 -5.99
N ASP A 107 0.38 -11.89 -7.18
CA ASP A 107 0.25 -12.60 -8.45
C ASP A 107 1.14 -13.85 -8.50
N ALA A 108 2.37 -13.78 -7.98
CA ALA A 108 3.26 -14.95 -7.90
C ALA A 108 2.66 -16.04 -7.00
N ARG A 109 2.09 -15.66 -5.85
CA ARG A 109 1.35 -16.56 -4.96
C ARG A 109 0.13 -17.15 -5.65
N LEU A 110 -0.69 -16.34 -6.33
CA LEU A 110 -1.89 -16.83 -7.05
C LEU A 110 -1.53 -17.83 -8.16
N ARG A 111 -0.44 -17.61 -8.90
CA ARG A 111 0.04 -18.58 -9.90
C ARG A 111 0.50 -19.90 -9.23
N ALA A 112 1.26 -19.82 -8.13
CA ALA A 112 1.67 -21.01 -7.38
C ALA A 112 0.48 -21.77 -6.77
N GLU A 113 -0.52 -21.06 -6.23
CA GLU A 113 -1.77 -21.65 -5.71
C GLU A 113 -2.58 -22.32 -6.84
N HIS A 114 -2.67 -21.68 -8.01
CA HIS A 114 -3.30 -22.26 -9.21
C HIS A 114 -2.58 -23.53 -9.70
N ASP A 115 -1.25 -23.48 -9.85
CA ASP A 115 -0.48 -24.59 -10.42
C ASP A 115 -0.41 -25.79 -9.45
N ALA A 116 -0.36 -25.54 -8.14
CA ALA A 116 -0.52 -26.58 -7.13
C ALA A 116 -1.93 -27.20 -7.17
N TRP A 117 -2.98 -26.40 -7.31
CA TRP A 117 -4.34 -26.92 -7.43
C TRP A 117 -4.54 -27.73 -8.72
N ARG A 118 -3.97 -27.27 -9.83
CA ARG A 118 -3.96 -28.01 -11.10
C ARG A 118 -3.29 -29.36 -10.95
N ALA A 119 -2.13 -29.44 -10.30
CA ALA A 119 -1.44 -30.70 -10.05
C ALA A 119 -2.30 -31.67 -9.20
N VAL A 120 -3.08 -31.18 -8.24
CA VAL A 120 -4.05 -32.00 -7.47
C VAL A 120 -5.18 -32.53 -8.35
N LEU A 121 -5.69 -31.74 -9.30
CA LEU A 121 -6.69 -32.19 -10.27
C LEU A 121 -6.12 -33.21 -11.26
N ASP A 122 -4.90 -33.00 -11.74
CA ASP A 122 -4.20 -33.93 -12.63
C ASP A 122 -3.91 -35.28 -11.92
N VAL A 123 -3.57 -35.26 -10.63
CA VAL A 123 -3.47 -36.47 -9.78
C VAL A 123 -4.82 -37.19 -9.68
N ASN A 124 -5.93 -36.48 -9.42
CA ASN A 124 -7.27 -37.09 -9.39
C ASN A 124 -7.66 -37.72 -10.74
N ALA A 125 -7.32 -37.07 -11.86
CA ALA A 125 -7.54 -37.61 -13.20
C ALA A 125 -6.71 -38.88 -13.44
N ALA A 126 -5.43 -38.88 -13.04
CA ALA A 126 -4.56 -40.06 -13.12
C ALA A 126 -5.07 -41.21 -12.24
N VAL A 127 -5.46 -40.95 -10.99
CA VAL A 127 -6.06 -41.94 -10.08
C VAL A 127 -7.29 -42.59 -10.73
N LYS A 128 -8.20 -41.80 -11.32
CA LYS A 128 -9.40 -42.33 -12.00
C LYS A 128 -9.08 -43.19 -13.23
N LEU A 129 -7.99 -42.90 -13.94
CA LEU A 129 -7.51 -43.73 -15.06
C LEU A 129 -6.90 -45.06 -14.58
N PHE A 130 -6.11 -45.03 -13.52
CA PHE A 130 -5.36 -46.21 -13.03
C PHE A 130 -6.12 -47.08 -12.02
N ALA A 131 -7.18 -46.56 -11.36
CA ALA A 131 -8.02 -47.27 -10.39
C ALA A 131 -8.61 -48.60 -10.90
N ARG A 132 -8.78 -48.75 -12.22
CA ARG A 132 -9.24 -50.02 -12.85
C ARG A 132 -8.17 -51.10 -12.94
N ARG A 133 -6.90 -50.78 -12.65
CA ARG A 133 -5.73 -51.68 -12.71
C ARG A 133 -5.00 -51.80 -11.37
N ASP A 134 -5.12 -50.79 -10.51
CA ASP A 134 -4.66 -50.81 -9.12
C ASP A 134 -5.77 -50.27 -8.20
N GLY A 135 -6.42 -51.17 -7.46
CA GLY A 135 -7.48 -50.82 -6.50
C GLY A 135 -6.96 -50.16 -5.22
N ALA A 136 -5.72 -50.45 -4.79
CA ALA A 136 -5.13 -49.84 -3.60
C ALA A 136 -4.81 -48.36 -3.84
N LEU A 137 -4.52 -47.98 -5.10
CA LEU A 137 -4.44 -46.58 -5.52
C LEU A 137 -5.80 -45.88 -5.39
N ALA A 138 -6.90 -46.56 -5.71
CA ALA A 138 -8.25 -45.98 -5.62
C ALA A 138 -8.66 -45.72 -4.16
N GLU A 139 -8.47 -46.69 -3.27
CA GLU A 139 -8.78 -46.58 -1.84
C GLU A 139 -7.99 -45.44 -1.17
N ARG A 140 -6.67 -45.38 -1.43
CA ARG A 140 -5.77 -44.38 -0.81
C ARG A 140 -6.07 -42.94 -1.23
N PHE A 141 -6.73 -42.74 -2.37
CA PHE A 141 -7.10 -41.43 -2.89
C PHE A 141 -8.61 -41.14 -2.88
N ALA A 142 -9.42 -42.02 -2.27
CA ALA A 142 -10.88 -41.86 -2.21
C ALA A 142 -11.31 -40.51 -1.64
N PHE A 143 -10.65 -40.06 -0.55
CA PHE A 143 -10.87 -38.76 0.09
C PHE A 143 -10.76 -37.55 -0.85
N LEU A 144 -9.96 -37.67 -1.92
CA LEU A 144 -9.74 -36.62 -2.90
C LEU A 144 -10.91 -36.50 -3.89
N SER A 145 -11.66 -37.59 -4.11
CA SER A 145 -12.97 -37.56 -4.78
C SER A 145 -13.96 -36.73 -3.96
N ASP A 146 -14.08 -37.07 -2.67
CA ASP A 146 -15.10 -36.55 -1.77
C ASP A 146 -14.88 -35.06 -1.46
N ALA A 147 -13.63 -34.66 -1.25
CA ALA A 147 -13.26 -33.26 -1.05
C ALA A 147 -13.55 -32.37 -2.28
N LEU A 148 -13.57 -32.96 -3.48
CA LEU A 148 -13.87 -32.25 -4.74
C LEU A 148 -15.37 -32.20 -5.06
N THR A 149 -16.15 -33.21 -4.68
CA THR A 149 -17.61 -33.17 -4.81
C THR A 149 -18.26 -32.32 -3.73
N ALA A 150 -17.86 -32.44 -2.46
CA ALA A 150 -18.43 -31.68 -1.35
C ALA A 150 -18.38 -30.15 -1.57
N LYS A 151 -17.30 -29.65 -2.18
CA LYS A 151 -17.11 -28.22 -2.48
C LYS A 151 -17.90 -27.72 -3.71
N SER A 152 -18.60 -28.60 -4.42
CA SER A 152 -19.40 -28.27 -5.61
C SER A 152 -20.89 -28.04 -5.32
N ALA A 153 -21.35 -28.36 -4.11
CA ALA A 153 -22.68 -27.99 -3.64
C ALA A 153 -22.69 -26.52 -3.18
N PRO A 154 -23.42 -25.61 -3.84
CA PRO A 154 -23.61 -24.27 -3.30
C PRO A 154 -24.54 -24.37 -2.08
N GLU A 155 -24.04 -24.01 -0.90
CA GLU A 155 -24.91 -23.70 0.24
C GLU A 155 -25.77 -22.49 -0.15
N GLN A 156 -27.02 -22.75 -0.54
CA GLN A 156 -27.98 -21.67 -0.73
C GLN A 156 -28.28 -21.07 0.65
N PRO A 157 -28.11 -19.75 0.84
CA PRO A 157 -28.45 -19.11 2.10
C PRO A 157 -29.96 -19.30 2.32
N LYS A 158 -30.32 -19.94 3.43
CA LYS A 158 -31.69 -19.89 3.93
C LYS A 158 -31.89 -18.49 4.51
N GLU A 159 -32.73 -17.71 3.87
CA GLU A 159 -33.26 -16.48 4.46
C GLU A 159 -34.27 -16.88 5.55
N GLU A 160 -34.09 -16.33 6.76
CA GLU A 160 -35.04 -16.34 7.88
C GLU A 160 -35.54 -14.91 8.14
#